data_AF-A0A959YD77-F1
#
_entry.id   AF-A0A959YD77-F1
#
_cell.length_a   1.000
_cell.length_b   1.000
_cell.length_c   1.000
_cell.angle_alpha   90.00
_cell.angle_beta   90.00
_cell.angle_gamma   90.00
#
_symmetry.space_group_name_H-M   'P 1'
#
loop_
_entity.id
_entity.type
_entity.pdbx_description
1 polymer ?
#
loop_
_entity_poly.entity_id
_entity_poly.type
_entity_poly.pdbx_seq_one_letter_code
_entity_poly.pdbx_strand_id
1 'polypeptide(L)'
;MDRDLPAIRKDTLRIAVVRDPLVYEERPGAITGLEYELLERFAAFVELPLAVVVAPSPDSLLPIVQRGEADIAAGLLNPHGAYEGKLSFSRAYRHTAPVL
;
A
#
# COMPACT_ATOMS: atom_id res chain seq x y z
N MET A 1 3.44 18.48 -3.86
CA MET A 1 2.62 18.46 -5.10
C MET A 1 1.76 17.23 -5.02
N ASP A 2 0.45 17.39 -5.10
CA ASP A 2 -0.48 16.27 -5.07
C ASP A 2 -0.33 15.46 -6.36
N ARG A 3 0.29 14.29 -6.24
CA ARG A 3 0.42 13.34 -7.34
C ARG A 3 -0.84 12.48 -7.36
N ASP A 4 -1.59 12.59 -8.45
CA ASP A 4 -2.84 11.86 -8.65
C ASP A 4 -2.78 11.03 -9.95
N LEU A 5 -3.85 10.30 -10.28
CA LEU A 5 -3.92 9.35 -11.39
C LEU A 5 -3.34 9.88 -12.72
N PRO A 6 -3.58 11.12 -13.17
CA PRO A 6 -3.00 11.62 -14.43
C PRO A 6 -1.47 11.69 -14.42
N ALA A 7 -0.85 11.90 -13.25
CA ALA A 7 0.61 11.87 -13.09
C ALA A 7 1.12 10.42 -13.01
N ILE A 8 0.44 9.58 -12.22
CA ILE A 8 0.77 8.16 -12.05
C ILE A 8 0.72 7.41 -13.40
N ARG A 9 -0.23 7.75 -14.27
CA ARG A 9 -0.36 7.16 -15.61
C ARG A 9 0.83 7.43 -16.54
N LYS A 10 1.69 8.39 -16.21
CA LYS A 10 2.86 8.73 -17.03
C LYS A 10 4.09 7.90 -16.66
N ASP A 11 4.08 7.18 -15.53
CA ASP A 11 5.23 6.44 -15.03
C ASP A 11 4.86 5.12 -14.33
N THR A 12 4.40 5.14 -13.08
CA THR A 12 4.27 3.96 -12.22
C THR A 12 3.37 4.19 -11.02
N LEU A 13 2.64 3.16 -10.60
CA LEU A 13 1.95 3.12 -9.31
C LEU A 13 2.91 2.68 -8.21
N ARG A 14 3.17 3.56 -7.23
CA ARG A 14 4.07 3.27 -6.12
C ARG A 14 3.29 2.88 -4.87
N ILE A 15 3.63 1.76 -4.28
CA ILE A 15 2.98 1.27 -3.06
C ILE A 15 3.97 1.21 -1.90
N ALA A 16 3.63 1.81 -0.78
CA ALA A 16 4.37 1.67 0.47
C ALA A 16 3.85 0.44 1.20
N VAL A 17 4.74 -0.50 1.55
CA VAL A 17 4.38 -1.77 2.19
C VAL A 17 5.21 -2.02 3.44
N VAL A 18 4.69 -2.77 4.41
CA VAL A 18 5.48 -3.31 5.53
C VAL A 18 5.90 -4.75 5.25
N ARG A 19 7.04 -5.18 5.81
CA ARG A 19 7.43 -6.60 5.79
C ARG A 19 6.56 -7.39 6.77
N ASP A 20 5.55 -8.04 6.23
CA ASP A 20 4.61 -8.90 6.93
C ASP A 20 4.09 -9.95 5.93
N PRO A 21 4.01 -11.25 6.27
CA PRO A 21 3.57 -12.30 5.34
C PRO A 21 2.20 -12.05 4.70
N LEU A 22 1.34 -11.27 5.36
CA LEU A 22 0.01 -10.94 4.87
C LEU A 22 -0.02 -9.65 4.03
N VAL A 23 1.04 -8.83 4.08
CA VAL A 23 1.16 -7.59 3.32
C VAL A 23 2.11 -7.76 2.14
N TYR A 24 3.39 -8.00 2.44
CA TYR A 24 4.49 -8.13 1.50
C TYR A 24 5.62 -8.94 2.13
N GLU A 25 5.98 -10.04 1.49
CA GLU A 25 7.11 -10.87 1.85
C GLU A 25 7.85 -11.29 0.58
N GLU A 26 9.17 -11.08 0.59
CA GLU A 26 10.06 -11.43 -0.49
C GLU A 26 10.95 -12.59 -0.04
N ARG A 27 10.86 -13.69 -0.78
CA ARG A 27 11.67 -14.90 -0.61
C ARG A 27 12.42 -15.19 -1.91
N PRO A 28 13.46 -16.06 -1.88
CA PRO A 28 14.15 -16.45 -3.10
C PRO A 28 13.18 -16.97 -4.17
N GLY A 29 13.06 -16.23 -5.28
CA GLY A 29 12.20 -16.58 -6.42
C GLY A 29 10.70 -16.29 -6.26
N ALA A 30 10.25 -15.67 -5.16
CA ALA A 30 8.83 -15.36 -4.98
C ALA A 30 8.60 -14.11 -4.13
N ILE A 31 7.63 -13.30 -4.56
CA ILE A 31 7.04 -12.22 -3.76
C ILE A 31 5.59 -12.63 -3.48
N THR A 32 5.18 -12.58 -2.22
CA THR A 32 3.82 -12.95 -1.80
C THR A 32 3.27 -11.93 -0.83
N GLY A 33 1.95 -11.94 -0.65
CA GLY A 33 1.27 -11.14 0.35
C GLY A 33 -0.09 -10.70 -0.17
N LEU A 34 -1.11 -10.74 0.67
CA LEU A 34 -2.48 -10.44 0.24
C LEU A 34 -2.59 -9.02 -0.33
N GLU A 35 -2.03 -8.02 0.36
CA GLU A 35 -2.13 -6.62 -0.09
C GLU A 35 -1.23 -6.35 -1.31
N TYR A 36 -0.03 -6.94 -1.36
CA TYR A 36 0.83 -6.89 -2.55
C TYR A 36 0.13 -7.47 -3.78
N GLU A 37 -0.39 -8.70 -3.70
CA GLU A 37 -1.02 -9.38 -4.84
C GLU A 37 -2.31 -8.66 -5.28
N LEU A 38 -3.07 -8.10 -4.34
CA LEU A 38 -4.23 -7.26 -4.65
C LEU A 38 -3.82 -6.03 -5.46
N LEU A 39 -2.78 -5.32 -5.00
CA LEU A 39 -2.30 -4.10 -5.66
C LEU A 39 -1.58 -4.40 -6.98
N GLU A 40 -0.91 -5.53 -7.10
CA GLU A 40 -0.32 -6.03 -8.35
C GLU A 40 -1.40 -6.29 -9.40
N ARG A 41 -2.48 -7.00 -9.04
CA ARG A 41 -3.62 -7.23 -9.93
C ARG A 41 -4.36 -5.94 -10.27
N PHE A 42 -4.48 -5.02 -9.31
CA PHE A 42 -5.06 -3.70 -9.57
C PHE A 42 -4.20 -2.91 -10.57
N ALA A 43 -2.88 -2.86 -10.37
CA ALA A 43 -1.94 -2.19 -11.26
C ALA A 43 -2.01 -2.77 -12.68
N ALA A 44 -2.04 -4.11 -12.81
CA ALA A 44 -2.24 -4.78 -14.08
C ALA A 44 -3.59 -4.42 -14.73
N PHE A 45 -4.67 -4.39 -13.94
CA PHE A 45 -6.01 -4.02 -14.42
C PHE A 45 -6.08 -2.58 -14.94
N VAL A 46 -5.35 -1.64 -14.33
CA VAL A 46 -5.30 -0.24 -14.78
C VAL A 46 -4.14 0.07 -15.73
N GLU A 47 -3.41 -0.97 -16.16
CA GLU A 47 -2.27 -0.94 -17.09
C GLU A 47 -1.11 -0.06 -16.61
N LEU A 48 -0.75 -0.16 -15.33
CA LEU A 48 0.36 0.59 -14.72
C LEU A 48 1.47 -0.34 -14.20
N PRO A 49 2.76 0.01 -14.41
CA PRO A 49 3.86 -0.64 -13.71
C PRO A 49 3.72 -0.41 -12.19
N LEU A 50 3.93 -1.47 -11.41
CA LEU A 50 3.94 -1.39 -9.94
C LEU A 50 5.38 -1.24 -9.42
N ALA A 51 5.60 -0.28 -8.51
CA ALA A 51 6.84 -0.12 -7.79
C ALA A 51 6.59 -0.24 -6.27
N VAL A 52 7.40 -1.05 -5.58
CA VAL A 52 7.26 -1.29 -4.14
C VAL A 52 8.27 -0.46 -3.36
N VAL A 53 7.78 0.25 -2.35
CA VAL A 53 8.58 0.99 -1.35
C VAL A 53 8.40 0.28 -0.01
N VAL A 54 9.41 -0.47 0.43
CA VAL A 54 9.34 -1.18 1.72
C VAL A 54 9.60 -0.19 2.86
N ALA A 55 8.57 0.05 3.67
CA ALA A 55 8.65 0.88 4.85
C ALA A 55 9.50 0.20 5.95
N PRO A 56 10.39 0.93 6.64
CA PRO A 56 11.22 0.38 7.70
C PRO A 56 10.42 0.03 8.96
N SER A 57 9.23 0.63 9.13
CA SER A 57 8.28 0.34 10.21
C SER A 57 6.86 0.70 9.78
N PRO A 58 5.80 0.18 10.44
CA PRO A 58 4.42 0.60 10.18
C PRO A 58 4.22 2.12 10.29
N ASP A 59 4.80 2.76 11.30
CA ASP A 59 4.70 4.22 11.51
C ASP A 59 5.32 5.05 10.37
N SER A 60 6.13 4.43 9.51
CA SER A 60 6.74 5.08 8.36
C SER A 60 5.81 5.15 7.14
N LEU A 61 4.69 4.42 7.11
CA LEU A 61 3.78 4.41 5.96
C LEU A 61 3.17 5.79 5.68
N LEU A 62 2.62 6.44 6.71
CA LEU A 62 2.03 7.78 6.57
C LEU A 62 3.05 8.80 6.02
N PRO A 63 4.24 8.97 6.63
CA PRO A 63 5.17 9.98 6.15
C PRO A 63 5.74 9.65 4.76
N ILE A 64 5.85 8.37 4.35
CA ILE A 64 6.22 8.00 2.97
C ILE A 64 5.17 8.52 1.97
N VAL A 65 3.88 8.30 2.24
CA VAL A 65 2.80 8.79 1.37
C VAL A 65 2.73 10.32 1.38
N GLN A 66 2.83 10.95 2.55
CA GLN A 66 2.77 12.42 2.67
C GLN A 66 3.92 13.14 1.97
N ARG A 67 5.11 12.53 1.91
CA ARG A 67 6.25 13.07 1.15
C ARG A 67 6.14 12.81 -0.36
N GLY A 68 5.12 12.07 -0.80
CA GLY A 68 4.94 11.72 -2.21
C GLY A 68 5.92 10.66 -2.69
N GLU A 69 6.50 9.86 -1.80
CA GLU A 69 7.39 8.74 -2.14
C GLU A 69 6.60 7.51 -2.61
N ALA A 70 5.35 7.36 -2.13
CA ALA A 70 4.40 6.36 -2.60
C ALA A 70 3.00 6.98 -2.81
N ASP A 71 2.17 6.30 -3.60
CA ASP A 71 0.82 6.73 -3.96
C ASP A 71 -0.25 6.03 -3.08
N ILE A 72 0.03 4.80 -2.64
CA ILE A 72 -0.85 4.01 -1.75
C ILE A 72 -0.03 3.44 -0.59
N ALA A 73 -0.58 3.46 0.63
CA ALA A 73 -0.04 2.70 1.76
C ALA A 73 -0.79 1.37 1.94
N ALA A 74 -0.03 0.29 2.07
CA ALA A 74 -0.50 -1.05 2.40
C ALA A 74 0.22 -1.51 3.67
N GLY A 75 -0.56 -1.94 4.67
CA GLY A 75 -0.03 -2.33 5.97
C GLY A 75 -1.11 -2.77 6.94
N LEU A 76 -2.17 -3.42 6.44
CA LEU A 76 -3.33 -3.83 7.25
C LEU A 76 -4.00 -2.66 7.98
N LEU A 77 -4.07 -1.50 7.34
CA LEU A 77 -4.49 -0.24 7.98
C LEU A 77 -5.97 -0.25 8.37
N ASN A 78 -6.24 0.24 9.58
CA ASN A 78 -7.60 0.45 10.09
C ASN A 78 -8.01 1.93 9.93
N PRO A 79 -9.13 2.24 9.23
CA PRO A 79 -9.64 3.61 9.09
C PRO A 79 -9.94 4.31 10.42
N HIS A 80 -10.31 3.55 11.46
CA HIS A 80 -10.66 4.05 12.79
C HIS A 80 -9.48 3.94 13.77
N GLY A 81 -8.24 4.14 13.29
CA GLY A 81 -7.01 3.99 14.06
C GLY A 81 -6.07 5.18 13.94
N ALA A 82 -4.76 4.93 14.03
CA ALA A 82 -3.70 5.96 14.02
C ALA A 82 -3.68 6.86 12.77
N TYR A 83 -4.39 6.48 11.71
CA TYR A 83 -4.45 7.11 10.40
C TYR A 83 -5.78 7.83 10.12
N GLU A 84 -6.71 7.82 11.06
CA GLU A 84 -8.02 8.48 10.92
C GLU A 84 -7.85 9.95 10.56
N GLY A 85 -8.49 10.39 9.47
CA GLY A 85 -8.38 11.75 8.94
C GLY A 85 -7.01 12.13 8.35
N LYS A 86 -6.02 11.24 8.35
CA LYS A 86 -4.67 11.48 7.80
C LYS A 86 -4.46 10.87 6.42
N LEU A 87 -5.26 9.85 6.07
CA LEU A 87 -5.28 9.19 4.78
C LEU A 87 -6.72 9.09 4.26
N SER A 88 -6.87 9.08 2.94
CA SER A 88 -8.11 8.63 2.30
C SER A 88 -8.04 7.11 2.13
N PHE A 89 -9.07 6.41 2.61
CA PHE A 89 -9.13 4.95 2.58
C PHE A 89 -9.92 4.45 1.37
N SER A 90 -9.50 3.31 0.83
CA SER A 90 -10.28 2.57 -0.16
C SER A 90 -11.48 1.89 0.49
N ARG A 91 -12.30 1.18 -0.31
CA ARG A 91 -13.31 0.28 0.22
C ARG A 91 -12.62 -0.87 0.96
N ALA A 92 -13.12 -1.20 2.15
CA ALA A 92 -12.59 -2.32 2.94
C ALA A 92 -12.69 -3.64 2.15
N TYR A 93 -11.58 -4.38 2.08
CA TYR A 93 -11.50 -5.72 1.49
C TYR A 93 -11.36 -6.83 2.53
N ARG A 94 -11.11 -6.48 3.81
CA ARG A 94 -10.98 -7.44 4.90
C ARG A 94 -11.58 -6.87 6.18
N HIS A 95 -12.25 -7.71 6.94
CA HIS A 95 -12.76 -7.41 8.28
C HIS A 95 -12.17 -8.41 9.27
N THR A 96 -11.76 -7.93 10.44
CA THR A 96 -11.17 -8.76 11.50
C THR A 96 -11.83 -8.41 12.83
N ALA A 97 -12.16 -9.42 13.64
CA ALA A 97 -12.54 -9.18 15.03
C ALA A 97 -11.29 -8.96 15.89
N PRO A 98 -11.29 -8.00 16.84
CA PRO A 98 -10.22 -7.92 17.84
C PRO A 98 -10.15 -9.23 18.63
N VAL A 99 -8.94 -9.74 18.84
CA VAL A 99 -8.73 -10.81 19.83
C VAL A 99 -8.59 -10.13 21.18
N LEU A 100 -9.51 -10.44 22.11
CA LEU A 100 -9.52 -9.96 23.50
C LEU A 100 -8.46 -10.68 24.35
#